data_AF-W1XL55-F1
#
_entry.id   AF-W1XL55-F1
#
_cell.length_a   1.000
_cell.length_b   1.000
_cell.length_c   1.000
_cell.angle_alpha   90.00
_cell.angle_beta   90.00
_cell.angle_gamma   90.00
#
_symmetry.space_group_name_H-M   'P 1'
#
loop_
_entity.id
_entity.type
_entity.pdbx_description
1 polymer ?
#
loop_
_entity_poly.entity_id
_entity_poly.type
_entity_poly.pdbx_seq_one_letter_code
_entity_poly.pdbx_strand_id
1 'polypeptide(L)'
;YVIPSRGLIGFRSEFMTMTSGTGLLYSTFSHYDDVRPGEVGQRQNGVLISNGQGKAVAFALFGLQDRGKLFLGHGAEVYEGQIIGIHSRSNDLTVNCLTGKKLTNMRA
;
A
#
# COMPACT_ATOMS: atom_id res chain seq x y z
N TYR A 1 -5.63 27.13 12.44
CA TYR A 1 -4.95 26.00 13.11
C TYR A 1 -3.46 26.08 12.83
N VAL A 2 -2.63 25.66 13.79
CA VAL A 2 -1.18 25.45 13.58
C VAL A 2 -0.96 23.94 13.58
N ILE A 3 -0.47 23.39 12.47
CA ILE A 3 -0.31 21.95 12.27
C ILE A 3 1.17 21.71 11.94
N PRO A 4 1.84 20.72 12.57
CA PRO A 4 3.21 20.40 12.23
C PRO A 4 3.28 19.88 10.79
N SER A 5 4.33 20.27 10.04
CA SER A 5 4.49 19.85 8.64
C SER A 5 4.46 18.33 8.45
N ARG A 6 4.95 17.57 9.44
CA ARG A 6 4.93 16.09 9.47
C ARG A 6 3.51 15.51 9.50
N GLY A 7 2.53 16.23 10.06
CA GLY A 7 1.12 15.84 10.09
C GLY A 7 0.30 16.24 8.87
N LEU A 8 0.84 17.11 8.02
CA LEU A 8 0.22 17.40 6.74
C LEU A 8 0.49 16.31 5.69
N ILE A 9 1.48 15.45 5.91
CA ILE A 9 1.79 14.32 5.03
C ILE A 9 0.63 13.32 5.10
N GLY A 10 -0.03 13.08 3.96
CA GLY A 10 -1.19 12.17 3.86
C GLY A 10 -2.54 12.79 4.23
N PHE A 11 -2.56 13.81 5.11
CA PHE A 11 -3.81 14.45 5.58
C PHE A 11 -4.64 15.07 4.46
N ARG A 12 -4.00 15.60 3.40
CA ARG A 12 -4.74 16.18 2.26
C ARG A 12 -5.70 15.18 1.62
N SER A 13 -5.28 13.93 1.42
CA SER A 13 -6.13 12.90 0.82
C SER A 13 -7.29 12.51 1.75
N GLU A 14 -7.02 12.44 3.05
CA GLU A 14 -8.05 12.18 4.07
C GLU A 14 -9.06 13.33 4.15
N PHE A 15 -8.59 14.58 4.14
CA PHE A 15 -9.43 15.78 4.14
C PHE A 15 -10.35 15.85 2.91
N MET A 16 -9.84 15.54 1.72
CA MET A 16 -10.66 15.45 0.52
C MET A 16 -11.74 14.36 0.64
N THR A 17 -11.41 13.23 1.29
CA THR A 17 -12.36 12.16 1.56
C THR A 17 -13.44 12.59 2.56
N MET A 18 -13.06 13.25 3.66
CA MET A 18 -13.99 13.76 4.68
C MET A 18 -14.93 14.85 4.16
N THR A 19 -14.45 15.70 3.24
CA THR A 19 -15.23 16.81 2.68
C THR A 19 -15.91 16.46 1.36
N SER A 20 -15.88 15.19 0.95
CA SER A 20 -16.42 14.73 -0.33
C SER A 20 -15.92 15.56 -1.52
N GLY A 21 -14.68 16.05 -1.45
CA GLY A 21 -14.02 16.85 -2.47
C GLY A 21 -14.38 18.34 -2.53
N THR A 22 -15.24 18.83 -1.64
CA THR A 22 -15.66 20.25 -1.63
C THR A 22 -14.77 21.14 -0.76
N GLY A 23 -13.97 20.55 0.13
CA GLY A 23 -13.11 21.28 1.05
C GLY A 23 -11.90 21.90 0.35
N LEU A 24 -11.58 23.14 0.72
CA LEU A 24 -10.33 23.80 0.34
C LEU A 24 -9.42 23.90 1.56
N LEU A 25 -8.17 23.44 1.41
CA LEU A 25 -7.14 23.50 2.44
C LEU A 25 -5.87 24.10 1.85
N TYR A 26 -5.37 25.14 2.51
CA TYR A 26 -4.10 25.79 2.21
C TYR A 26 -3.24 25.78 3.47
N SER A 27 -1.94 25.57 3.30
CA SER A 27 -0.97 25.55 4.38
C SER A 27 0.24 26.36 3.98
N THR A 28 0.71 27.22 4.88
CA THR A 28 1.97 27.95 4.74
C THR A 28 2.82 27.74 5.99
N PHE A 29 4.13 27.83 5.84
CA PHE A 29 5.05 27.75 6.97
C PHE A 29 4.85 28.98 7.87
N SER A 30 4.83 28.75 9.19
CA SER A 30 4.69 29.82 10.18
C SER A 30 5.97 30.03 10.96
N HIS A 31 6.44 29.00 11.68
CA HIS A 31 7.63 29.05 12.52
C HIS A 31 8.14 27.64 12.82
N TYR A 32 9.35 27.55 13.37
CA TYR A 32 9.84 26.35 14.04
C TYR A 32 9.39 26.36 15.49
N ASP A 33 8.97 25.20 15.98
CA ASP A 33 8.57 24.93 17.36
C ASP A 33 9.16 23.57 17.75
N ASP A 34 9.13 23.24 19.04
CA ASP A 34 9.53 21.92 19.51
C ASP A 34 8.72 20.82 18.81
N VAL A 35 9.38 19.69 18.55
CA VAL A 35 8.74 18.56 17.87
C VAL A 35 7.57 18.09 18.72
N ARG A 36 6.35 18.30 18.21
CA ARG A 36 5.13 17.88 18.89
C ARG A 36 5.18 16.36 19.16
N PRO A 37 4.93 15.94 20.42
CA PRO A 37 4.89 14.52 20.77
C PRO A 37 3.72 13.83 20.07
N GLY A 38 3.96 12.63 19.53
CA GLY A 38 2.97 11.86 18.80
C GLY A 38 3.55 11.17 17.56
N GLU A 39 3.12 9.92 17.34
CA GLU A 39 3.42 9.16 16.12
C GLU A 39 2.59 9.68 14.95
N VAL A 40 3.05 10.79 14.39
CA VAL A 40 2.47 11.39 13.19
C VAL A 40 3.20 10.82 11.98
N GLY A 41 2.46 10.15 11.08
CA GLY A 41 2.97 9.63 9.82
C GLY A 41 3.12 8.10 9.72
N GLN A 42 2.58 7.32 10.68
CA GLN A 42 2.55 5.86 10.53
C GLN A 42 1.38 5.41 9.65
N ARG A 43 1.67 4.48 8.74
CA ARG A 43 0.65 3.73 8.00
C ARG A 43 0.07 2.64 8.91
N GLN A 44 -1.26 2.50 8.89
CA GLN A 44 -1.95 1.43 9.63
C GLN A 44 -1.84 0.07 8.90
N ASN A 45 -1.66 0.10 7.59
CA ASN A 45 -1.58 -1.09 6.76
C ASN A 45 -0.14 -1.55 6.54
N GLY A 46 0.06 -2.86 6.57
CA GLY A 46 1.29 -3.51 6.12
C GLY A 46 1.36 -3.57 4.59
N VAL A 47 2.48 -4.09 4.10
CA VAL A 47 2.75 -4.25 2.67
C VAL A 47 2.90 -5.71 2.27
N LEU A 48 2.48 -6.02 1.05
CA LEU A 48 2.77 -7.30 0.40
C LEU A 48 4.06 -7.15 -0.40
N ILE A 49 5.07 -7.95 -0.07
CA ILE A 49 6.42 -7.86 -0.64
C ILE A 49 6.67 -9.08 -1.53
N SER A 50 7.17 -8.87 -2.75
CA SER A 50 7.56 -9.97 -3.64
C SER A 50 8.78 -10.70 -3.10
N ASN A 51 8.74 -12.03 -3.12
CA ASN A 51 9.85 -12.88 -2.70
C ASN A 51 10.80 -13.29 -3.83
N GLY A 52 10.58 -12.82 -5.06
CA GLY A 52 11.35 -13.27 -6.21
C GLY A 52 11.16 -12.37 -7.43
N GLN A 53 12.01 -12.61 -8.44
CA GLN A 53 11.99 -11.89 -9.70
C GLN A 53 11.31 -12.71 -10.81
N GLY A 54 10.43 -12.08 -11.58
CA GLY A 54 9.75 -12.71 -12.71
C GLY A 54 8.47 -11.99 -13.10
N LYS A 55 7.60 -12.68 -13.85
CA LYS A 55 6.29 -12.14 -14.26
C LYS A 55 5.19 -12.59 -13.31
N ALA A 56 4.36 -11.64 -12.87
CA ALA A 56 3.23 -11.92 -11.99
C ALA A 56 2.18 -12.79 -12.70
N VAL A 57 1.89 -13.96 -12.14
CA VAL A 57 0.95 -14.93 -12.73
C VAL A 57 -0.46 -14.71 -12.16
N ALA A 58 -1.47 -14.70 -13.02
CA ALA A 58 -2.87 -14.48 -12.61
C ALA A 58 -3.33 -15.46 -11.51
N PHE A 59 -2.88 -16.72 -11.59
CA PHE A 59 -3.18 -17.74 -10.58
C PHE A 59 -2.66 -17.37 -9.19
N ALA A 60 -1.42 -16.89 -9.08
CA ALA A 60 -0.86 -16.44 -7.81
C ALA A 60 -1.56 -15.17 -7.30
N LEU A 61 -1.78 -14.19 -8.18
CA LEU A 61 -2.45 -12.93 -7.84
C LEU A 61 -3.88 -13.15 -7.34
N PHE A 62 -4.60 -14.13 -7.90
CA PHE A 62 -5.97 -14.45 -7.50
C PHE A 62 -6.09 -14.86 -6.03
N GLY A 63 -5.12 -15.57 -5.47
CA GLY A 63 -5.11 -15.89 -4.03
C GLY A 63 -4.57 -14.77 -3.15
N LEU A 64 -3.80 -13.84 -3.72
CA LEU A 64 -3.19 -12.72 -2.98
C LEU A 64 -4.15 -11.53 -2.82
N GLN A 65 -5.10 -11.34 -3.74
CA GLN A 65 -6.10 -10.28 -3.63
C GLN A 65 -7.01 -10.44 -2.39
N ASP A 66 -7.21 -11.65 -1.90
CA ASP A 66 -7.97 -11.89 -0.65
C ASP A 66 -7.24 -11.35 0.58
N ARG A 67 -5.92 -11.18 0.49
CA ARG A 67 -5.09 -10.67 1.59
C ARG A 67 -5.02 -9.14 1.60
N GLY A 68 -5.37 -8.48 0.50
CA GLY A 68 -5.35 -7.03 0.43
C GLY A 68 -5.40 -6.48 -1.00
N LYS A 69 -5.11 -5.18 -1.14
CA LYS A 69 -5.23 -4.48 -2.42
C LYS A 69 -3.94 -4.56 -3.20
N LEU A 70 -3.97 -5.21 -4.37
CA LEU A 70 -2.83 -5.33 -5.27
C LEU A 70 -2.59 -4.02 -6.05
N PHE A 71 -1.32 -3.72 -6.32
CA PHE A 71 -0.90 -2.61 -7.18
C PHE A 71 -0.64 -3.04 -8.63
N LEU A 72 -0.32 -4.31 -8.83
CA LEU A 72 0.12 -4.87 -10.10
C LEU A 72 -0.89 -5.87 -10.62
N GLY A 73 -1.02 -5.94 -11.94
CA GLY A 73 -1.84 -6.94 -12.65
C GLY A 73 -1.02 -8.14 -13.13
N HIS A 74 -1.70 -9.06 -13.82
CA HIS A 74 -1.03 -10.18 -14.48
C HIS A 74 -0.04 -9.70 -15.55
N GLY A 75 1.10 -10.38 -15.66
CA GLY A 75 2.13 -10.11 -16.65
C GLY A 75 3.10 -8.99 -16.26
N ALA A 76 2.86 -8.30 -15.14
CA ALA A 76 3.78 -7.31 -14.61
C ALA A 76 5.10 -7.97 -14.20
N GLU A 77 6.22 -7.37 -14.63
CA GLU A 77 7.55 -7.78 -14.20
C GLU A 77 7.81 -7.25 -12.79
N VAL A 78 8.21 -8.16 -11.91
CA VAL A 78 8.50 -7.88 -10.51
C VAL A 78 9.89 -8.36 -10.15
N TYR A 79 10.48 -7.73 -9.13
CA TYR A 79 11.74 -8.13 -8.52
C TYR A 79 11.56 -8.45 -7.03
N GLU A 80 12.53 -9.16 -6.44
CA GLU A 80 12.52 -9.49 -5.02
C GLU A 80 12.61 -8.22 -4.15
N GLY A 81 11.77 -8.13 -3.13
CA GLY A 81 11.66 -6.94 -2.27
C GLY A 81 10.71 -5.86 -2.81
N GLN A 82 10.19 -6.00 -4.04
CA GLN A 82 9.23 -5.04 -4.58
C GLN A 82 7.89 -5.14 -3.84
N ILE A 83 7.31 -3.99 -3.48
CA ILE A 83 5.96 -3.92 -2.92
C ILE A 83 4.94 -4.13 -4.03
N ILE A 84 4.12 -5.18 -3.90
CA ILE A 84 3.12 -5.57 -4.89
C ILE A 84 1.68 -5.24 -4.46
N GLY A 85 1.49 -4.81 -3.22
CA GLY A 85 0.18 -4.42 -2.71
C GLY A 85 0.18 -3.97 -1.25
N ILE A 86 -1.00 -3.55 -0.79
CA ILE A 86 -1.30 -3.17 0.59
C ILE A 86 -1.95 -4.37 1.28
N HIS A 87 -1.42 -4.76 2.42
CA HIS A 87 -2.00 -5.82 3.24
C HIS A 87 -3.20 -5.28 4.02
N SER A 88 -4.24 -6.12 4.16
CA SER A 88 -5.42 -5.79 4.96
C SER A 88 -5.13 -5.63 6.45
N ARG A 89 -4.01 -6.18 6.93
CA ARG A 89 -3.54 -6.07 8.32
C ARG A 89 -2.27 -5.23 8.41
N SER A 90 -1.87 -4.86 9.62
CA SER A 90 -0.72 -4.00 9.89
C SER A 90 0.65 -4.66 9.69
N ASN A 91 0.71 -6.00 9.66
CA ASN A 91 1.98 -6.71 9.48
C ASN A 91 2.36 -6.81 8.00
N ASP A 92 3.66 -6.70 7.71
CA ASP A 92 4.19 -6.93 6.38
C ASP A 92 4.25 -8.43 6.06
N LEU A 93 4.01 -8.79 4.81
CA LEU A 93 3.99 -10.19 4.36
C LEU A 93 4.77 -10.36 3.05
N THR A 94 5.78 -11.21 3.09
CA THR A 94 6.52 -11.63 1.90
C THR A 94 5.77 -12.77 1.21
N VAL A 95 5.44 -12.58 -0.07
CA VAL A 95 4.58 -13.47 -0.86
C VAL A 95 5.18 -13.80 -2.22
N ASN A 96 4.79 -14.95 -2.76
CA ASN A 96 5.19 -15.39 -4.08
C ASN A 96 4.09 -15.13 -5.11
N CYS A 97 4.36 -14.24 -6.06
CA CYS A 97 3.48 -13.88 -7.18
C CYS A 97 3.82 -14.61 -8.50
N LEU A 98 4.80 -15.51 -8.49
CA LEU A 98 5.30 -16.26 -9.65
C LEU A 98 4.74 -17.68 -9.74
N THR A 99 4.10 -18.17 -8.68
CA THR A 99 3.59 -19.55 -8.61
C THR A 99 2.51 -19.79 -9.68
N GLY A 100 2.83 -20.61 -10.66
CA GLY A 100 1.88 -21.07 -11.68
C GLY A 100 0.93 -22.16 -11.16
N LYS A 101 -0.14 -22.39 -11.92
CA LYS A 101 -1.05 -23.53 -11.67
C LYS A 101 -0.26 -24.83 -11.85
N LYS A 102 -0.25 -25.70 -10.84
CA LYS A 102 0.27 -27.07 -11.02
C LYS A 102 -0.66 -27.82 -11.96
N LEU A 103 -0.12 -28.31 -13.08
CA LEU A 103 -0.82 -29.21 -13.99
C LEU A 103 -0.89 -30.60 -13.35
N THR A 104 -1.89 -30.83 -12.52
CA THR A 104 -2.37 -32.19 -12.27
C THR A 104 -3.29 -32.56 -13.43
N ASN A 105 -3.17 -33.79 -13.95
CA ASN A 105 -4.06 -34.36 -14.98
C ASN A 105 -5.50 -34.52 -14.47
N MET A 106 -6.12 -33.44 -13.98
CA MET A 106 -7.55 -33.37 -13.67
C MET A 106 -8.26 -32.80 -14.89
N ARG A 107 -9.03 -33.70 -15.51
CA ARG A 107 -10.03 -33.41 -16.54
C ARG A 107 -11.11 -32.53 -15.88
N ALA A 108 -11.23 -31.28 -16.32
CA ALA A 108 -12.33 -30.38 -15.97
C ALA A 108 -13.30 -30.28 -17.15
#